data_AF-A0A1F6X9Z6-F1
#
_entry.id   AF-A0A1F6X9Z6-F1
#
_cell.length_a   1.000
_cell.length_b   1.000
_cell.length_c   1.000
_cell.angle_alpha   90.00
_cell.angle_beta   90.00
_cell.angle_gamma   90.00
#
_symmetry.space_group_name_H-M   'P 1'
#
loop_
_entity.id
_entity.type
_entity.pdbx_description
1 polymer ?
#
loop_
_entity_poly.entity_id
_entity_poly.type
_entity_poly.pdbx_seq_one_letter_code
_entity_poly.pdbx_strand_id
1 'polypeptide(L)'
;MLIMRLQRIGKRGQAYFRVIVTEHTKKPQGEYLELLGSYDPHKKSLLVKKERIEHWISKGVQLSPTVNNLFVNNKIIVAPKKLSWKPKVVAKPAPAPTTPKETKVEPPKEEEVPTETLPTTE
;
A
#
# COMPACT_ATOMS: atom_id res chain seq x y z
N MET A 1 1.29 0.77 -16.13
CA MET A 1 -0.14 0.92 -15.77
C MET A 1 -0.52 2.39 -15.75
N LEU A 2 -1.78 2.70 -16.09
CA LEU A 2 -2.35 4.03 -15.90
C LEU A 2 -2.73 4.24 -14.43
N ILE A 3 -2.43 5.42 -13.92
CA ILE A 3 -2.71 5.84 -12.56
C ILE A 3 -3.39 7.20 -12.54
N MET A 4 -4.40 7.31 -11.68
CA MET A 4 -4.98 8.58 -11.29
C MET A 4 -4.28 9.11 -10.04
N ARG A 5 -3.62 10.25 -10.18
CA ARG A 5 -2.80 10.86 -9.12
C ARG A 5 -2.99 12.37 -9.05
N LEU A 6 -2.56 12.95 -7.94
CA LEU A 6 -2.55 14.40 -7.75
C LEU A 6 -1.24 14.98 -8.29
N GLN A 7 -1.35 15.97 -9.17
CA GLN A 7 -0.23 16.80 -9.59
C GLN A 7 -0.27 18.11 -8.81
N ARG A 8 0.80 18.40 -8.06
CA ARG A 8 0.93 19.68 -7.35
C ARG A 8 1.21 20.79 -8.34
N ILE A 9 0.48 21.89 -8.19
CA ILE A 9 0.67 23.17 -8.86
C ILE A 9 0.65 24.29 -7.81
N GLY A 10 1.09 25.48 -8.21
CA GLY A 10 1.11 26.66 -7.33
C GLY A 10 2.50 26.97 -6.75
N LYS A 11 2.52 27.91 -5.82
CA LYS A 11 3.75 28.50 -5.26
C LYS A 11 4.14 27.78 -3.95
N ARG A 12 5.28 28.16 -3.38
CA ARG A 12 5.62 27.77 -2.01
C ARG A 12 4.58 28.35 -1.06
N GLY A 13 4.07 27.55 -0.12
CA GLY A 13 3.00 27.95 0.82
C GLY A 13 1.58 27.94 0.25
N GLN A 14 1.41 27.96 -1.07
CA GLN A 14 0.11 27.91 -1.74
C GLN A 14 0.04 26.71 -2.68
N ALA A 15 -0.33 25.54 -2.12
CA ALA A 15 -0.48 24.31 -2.87
C ALA A 15 -1.87 24.23 -3.50
N TYR A 16 -1.91 23.96 -4.79
CA TYR A 16 -3.10 23.56 -5.50
C TYR A 16 -2.83 22.20 -6.13
N PHE A 17 -3.86 21.38 -6.34
CA PHE A 17 -3.69 20.06 -6.94
C PHE A 17 -4.59 19.91 -8.16
N ARG A 18 -4.08 19.22 -9.17
CA ARG A 18 -4.84 18.75 -10.33
C ARG A 18 -5.02 17.24 -10.22
N VAL A 19 -6.23 16.77 -10.49
CA VAL A 19 -6.52 15.34 -10.60
C VAL A 19 -6.26 14.93 -12.05
N ILE A 20 -5.21 14.16 -12.28
CA ILE A 20 -4.75 13.78 -13.62
C ILE A 20 -4.75 12.27 -13.81
N VAL A 21 -4.95 11.84 -15.06
CA VAL A 21 -4.69 10.47 -15.52
C VAL A 21 -3.36 10.47 -16.25
N THR A 22 -2.43 9.62 -15.83
CA THR A 22 -1.11 9.51 -16.47
C THR A 22 -0.54 8.11 -16.27
N GLU A 23 0.56 7.80 -16.95
CA GLU A 23 1.26 6.54 -16.72
C GLU A 23 2.09 6.61 -15.43
N HIS A 24 2.17 5.49 -14.72
CA HIS A 24 2.89 5.40 -13.45
C HIS A 24 4.36 5.84 -13.55
N THR A 25 5.03 5.56 -14.66
CA THR A 25 6.45 5.88 -14.91
C THR A 25 6.70 7.36 -15.22
N LYS A 26 5.67 8.13 -15.59
CA LYS A 26 5.83 9.54 -15.95
C LYS A 26 6.15 10.40 -14.72
N LYS A 27 6.92 11.47 -14.92
CA LYS A 27 7.29 12.45 -13.87
C LYS A 27 6.04 13.08 -13.23
N PRO A 28 6.03 13.35 -11.91
CA PRO A 28 4.86 13.90 -11.21
C PRO A 28 4.29 15.19 -11.80
N GLN A 29 5.18 16.08 -12.28
CA GLN A 29 4.82 17.35 -12.91
C GLN A 29 5.06 17.34 -14.44
N GLY A 30 4.95 16.16 -15.05
CA GLY A 30 5.12 15.97 -16.49
C GLY A 30 3.80 15.98 -17.26
N GLU A 31 3.86 15.37 -18.44
CA GLU A 31 2.71 15.18 -19.32
C GLU A 31 1.67 14.21 -18.71
N TYR A 32 0.41 14.51 -18.95
CA TYR A 32 -0.74 13.71 -18.54
C TYR A 32 -1.64 13.45 -19.76
N LEU A 33 -2.40 12.35 -19.73
CA LEU A 33 -3.35 12.04 -20.80
C LEU A 33 -4.59 12.92 -20.71
N GLU A 34 -5.15 13.08 -19.52
CA GLU A 34 -6.37 13.86 -19.30
C GLU A 34 -6.38 14.53 -17.93
N LEU A 35 -6.89 15.76 -17.89
CA LEU A 35 -7.19 16.51 -16.67
C LEU A 35 -8.66 16.29 -16.30
N LEU A 36 -8.91 15.62 -15.18
CA LEU A 36 -10.26 15.29 -14.72
C LEU A 36 -10.86 16.34 -13.78
N GLY A 37 -10.00 17.15 -13.16
CA GLY A 37 -10.43 18.23 -12.28
C GLY A 37 -9.31 18.83 -11.44
N SER A 38 -9.71 19.61 -10.45
CA SER A 38 -8.82 20.30 -9.52
C SER A 38 -9.27 20.10 -8.07
N TYR A 39 -8.31 20.22 -7.18
CA TYR A 39 -8.50 20.14 -5.74
C TYR A 39 -7.73 21.25 -5.05
N ASP A 40 -8.43 22.03 -4.23
CA ASP A 40 -7.85 23.05 -3.37
C ASP A 40 -7.79 22.50 -1.92
N PRO A 41 -6.59 22.27 -1.37
CA PRO A 41 -6.45 21.74 -0.01
C PRO A 41 -6.81 22.77 1.07
N HIS A 42 -6.73 24.06 0.79
CA HIS A 42 -7.00 25.13 1.75
C HIS A 42 -8.50 25.33 1.94
N LYS A 43 -9.23 25.34 0.83
CA LYS A 43 -10.69 25.43 0.83
C LYS A 43 -11.37 24.06 0.97
N LYS A 44 -10.61 22.97 0.90
CA LYS A 44 -11.10 21.58 0.82
C LYS A 44 -12.14 21.38 -0.30
N SER A 45 -12.07 22.21 -1.34
CA SER A 45 -13.01 22.18 -2.45
C SER A 45 -12.47 21.30 -3.56
N LEU A 46 -13.33 20.44 -4.09
CA LEU A 46 -13.00 19.51 -5.16
C LEU A 46 -13.94 19.76 -6.34
N LEU A 47 -13.35 20.11 -7.48
CA LEU A 47 -14.06 20.36 -8.73
C LEU A 47 -13.65 19.27 -9.72
N VAL A 48 -14.52 18.28 -9.93
CA VAL A 48 -14.23 17.17 -10.84
C VAL A 48 -15.45 16.82 -11.69
N LYS A 49 -15.17 16.25 -12.88
CA LYS A 49 -16.19 15.66 -13.75
C LYS A 49 -16.42 14.20 -13.36
N LYS A 50 -17.55 13.93 -12.68
CA LYS A 50 -17.88 12.59 -12.15
C LYS A 50 -17.94 11.52 -13.26
N GLU A 51 -18.63 11.82 -14.35
CA GLU A 51 -18.80 10.92 -15.50
C GLU A 51 -17.48 10.41 -16.07
N ARG A 52 -16.48 11.30 -16.19
CA ARG A 52 -15.16 10.91 -16.70
C ARG A 52 -14.39 10.05 -15.70
N ILE A 53 -14.52 10.33 -14.40
CA ILE A 53 -13.88 9.52 -13.36
C ILE A 53 -14.43 8.09 -13.40
N GLU A 54 -15.75 7.92 -13.45
CA GLU A 54 -16.40 6.61 -13.52
C GLU A 54 -15.97 5.83 -14.77
N HIS A 55 -15.92 6.50 -15.92
CA HIS A 55 -15.41 5.90 -17.16
C HIS A 55 -13.95 5.41 -17.03
N TRP A 56 -13.06 6.17 -16.40
CA TRP A 56 -11.67 5.75 -16.20
C TRP A 56 -11.53 4.61 -15.17
N ILE A 57 -12.37 4.60 -14.14
CA ILE A 57 -12.42 3.50 -13.18
C ILE A 57 -12.89 2.22 -13.87
N SER A 58 -13.91 2.31 -14.72
CA SER A 58 -14.40 1.18 -15.53
C SER A 58 -13.31 0.62 -16.46
N LYS A 59 -12.35 1.45 -16.90
CA LYS A 59 -11.19 1.01 -17.69
C LYS A 59 -10.07 0.38 -16.88
N GLY A 60 -10.23 0.25 -15.55
CA GLY A 60 -9.23 -0.36 -14.67
C GLY A 60 -8.08 0.57 -14.28
N VAL A 61 -8.26 1.89 -14.40
CA VAL A 61 -7.25 2.86 -13.92
C VAL A 61 -7.12 2.78 -12.41
N GLN A 62 -5.88 2.66 -11.93
CA GLN A 62 -5.61 2.56 -10.49
C GLN A 62 -5.65 3.94 -9.83
N LEU A 63 -6.34 4.04 -8.69
CA LEU A 63 -6.40 5.27 -7.89
C LEU A 63 -5.30 5.28 -6.83
N SER A 64 -4.57 6.39 -6.72
CA SER A 64 -3.68 6.64 -5.57
C SER A 64 -4.47 6.65 -4.24
N PRO A 65 -3.89 6.24 -3.10
CA PRO A 65 -4.59 6.18 -1.81
C PRO A 65 -5.25 7.52 -1.42
N THR A 66 -4.55 8.64 -1.62
CA THR A 66 -5.08 9.98 -1.31
C THR A 66 -6.25 10.35 -2.20
N VAL A 67 -6.19 10.04 -3.50
CA VAL A 67 -7.27 10.30 -4.47
C VAL A 67 -8.50 9.46 -4.13
N ASN A 68 -8.31 8.18 -3.82
CA ASN A 68 -9.38 7.30 -3.38
C ASN A 68 -10.08 7.86 -2.15
N ASN A 69 -9.33 8.24 -1.11
CA ASN A 69 -9.91 8.80 0.12
C ASN A 69 -10.65 10.11 -0.14
N LEU A 70 -10.13 10.93 -1.04
CA LEU A 70 -10.76 12.19 -1.41
C LEU A 70 -12.10 11.97 -2.14
N PHE A 71 -12.17 10.98 -3.03
CA PHE A 71 -13.42 10.62 -3.71
C PHE A 71 -14.44 9.97 -2.77
N VAL A 72 -14.00 9.14 -1.84
CA VAL A 72 -14.87 8.55 -0.81
C VAL A 72 -15.44 9.63 0.11
N ASN A 73 -14.63 10.59 0.55
CA ASN A 73 -15.11 11.69 1.39
C ASN A 73 -16.14 12.58 0.68
N ASN A 74 -15.97 12.80 -0.62
CA ASN A 74 -16.89 13.57 -1.45
C ASN A 74 -18.06 12.74 -2.02
N LYS A 75 -18.20 11.48 -1.60
CA LYS A 75 -19.26 10.55 -2.04
C LYS A 75 -19.33 10.38 -3.58
N ILE A 76 -18.20 10.44 -4.26
CA ILE A 76 -18.10 10.21 -5.71
C ILE A 76 -18.00 8.70 -5.99
N ILE A 77 -17.34 7.96 -5.09
CA ILE A 77 -17.16 6.51 -5.20
C ILE A 77 -17.48 5.89 -3.84
N VAL A 78 -18.15 4.74 -3.87
CA VAL A 78 -18.36 3.90 -2.68
C VAL A 78 -17.24 2.86 -2.65
N ALA A 79 -16.11 3.23 -2.07
CA ALA A 79 -14.95 2.35 -1.90
C ALA A 79 -14.41 2.46 -0.46
N PRO A 80 -13.74 1.42 0.07
CA PRO A 80 -13.07 1.52 1.34
C PRO A 80 -11.93 2.53 1.26
N LYS A 81 -11.69 3.27 2.36
CA LYS A 81 -10.54 4.17 2.48
C LYS A 81 -9.26 3.36 2.49
N LYS A 82 -8.25 3.82 1.74
CA LYS A 82 -6.93 3.18 1.67
C LYS A 82 -5.97 3.93 2.57
N LEU A 83 -5.24 3.21 3.41
CA LEU A 83 -4.19 3.81 4.23
C LEU A 83 -2.98 4.16 3.34
N SER A 84 -2.55 5.41 3.34
CA SER A 84 -1.43 5.89 2.52
C SER A 84 -0.06 5.53 3.08
N TRP A 85 0.02 5.20 4.37
CA TRP A 85 1.24 4.84 5.07
C TRP A 85 1.01 3.58 5.90
N LYS A 86 1.86 2.57 5.73
CA LYS A 86 1.95 1.43 6.64
C LYS A 86 3.24 1.60 7.44
N PRO A 87 3.18 1.75 8.78
CA PRO A 87 4.40 1.80 9.57
C PRO A 87 5.17 0.49 9.39
N LYS A 88 6.47 0.60 9.13
CA LYS A 88 7.35 -0.57 9.14
C LYS A 88 7.36 -1.10 10.57
N VAL A 89 6.78 -2.27 10.79
CA VAL A 89 6.90 -2.96 12.08
C VAL A 89 8.38 -3.28 12.23
N VAL A 90 9.09 -2.48 13.02
CA VAL A 90 10.44 -2.82 13.46
C VAL A 90 10.24 -3.91 14.49
N ALA A 91 10.56 -5.14 14.14
CA ALA A 91 10.67 -6.21 15.12
C ALA A 91 11.64 -5.72 16.19
N LYS A 92 11.17 -5.57 17.44
CA LYS A 92 12.06 -5.37 18.58
C LYS A 92 13.12 -6.47 18.51
N PRO A 93 14.43 -6.13 18.53
CA PRO A 93 15.44 -7.17 18.64
C PRO A 93 15.18 -7.91 19.96
N ALA A 94 14.88 -9.21 19.85
CA ALA A 94 14.98 -10.11 20.98
C ALA A 94 16.41 -9.96 21.54
N PRO A 95 16.60 -9.84 22.86
CA PRO A 95 17.94 -9.78 23.43
C PRO A 95 18.68 -11.06 23.03
N ALA A 96 19.77 -10.91 22.28
CA ALA A 96 20.59 -12.02 21.83
C ALA A 96 21.24 -12.72 23.04
N PRO A 97 21.23 -14.06 23.08
CA PRO A 97 22.07 -14.82 24.01
C PRO A 97 23.51 -14.83 23.48
N THR A 98 24.45 -14.27 24.23
CA THR A 98 25.89 -14.56 24.11
C THR A 98 26.28 -15.31 25.38
N THR A 99 26.79 -16.55 25.32
CA THR A 99 28.21 -16.84 25.07
C THR A 99 28.40 -18.34 24.72
N PRO A 100 29.12 -18.71 23.63
CA PRO A 100 29.57 -20.08 23.35
C PRO A 100 31.10 -20.29 23.56
N LYS A 101 31.48 -21.39 24.25
CA LYS A 101 32.75 -22.18 24.25
C LYS A 101 32.93 -22.81 25.66
N GLU A 102 33.37 -24.04 25.90
CA GLU A 102 34.19 -24.99 25.14
C GLU A 102 34.05 -26.40 25.78
N THR A 103 34.22 -27.45 24.95
CA THR A 103 34.76 -28.78 25.30
C THR A 103 33.96 -29.70 26.23
N LYS A 104 33.49 -30.86 25.70
CA LYS A 104 34.15 -32.17 25.90
C LYS A 104 33.33 -33.35 25.29
N VAL A 105 33.91 -33.97 24.25
CA VAL A 105 33.99 -35.44 24.00
C VAL A 105 32.75 -36.21 23.50
N GLU A 106 32.82 -36.54 22.20
CA GLU A 106 32.37 -37.79 21.52
C GLU A 106 33.06 -39.06 22.10
N PRO A 107 32.64 -40.33 21.85
CA PRO A 107 31.58 -40.82 20.95
C PRO A 107 30.80 -42.03 21.59
N PRO A 108 30.27 -43.02 20.85
CA PRO A 108 28.91 -43.13 20.29
C PRO A 108 28.17 -44.37 20.88
N LYS A 109 27.15 -44.88 20.15
CA LYS A 109 26.53 -46.23 20.23
C LYS A 109 25.18 -46.21 20.97
N GLU A 110 24.05 -46.79 20.55
CA GLU A 110 23.54 -47.52 19.38
C GLU A 110 22.13 -47.99 19.81
N GLU A 111 21.14 -48.01 18.90
CA GLU A 111 19.85 -48.73 19.01
C GLU A 111 18.90 -48.32 20.18
N GLU A 112 17.56 -48.31 20.13
CA GLU A 112 16.58 -49.19 19.49
C GLU A 112 15.32 -48.40 19.08
N VAL A 113 14.82 -48.68 17.87
CA VAL A 113 13.40 -48.68 17.48
C VAL A 113 12.73 -49.87 18.20
N PRO A 114 11.42 -49.92 18.58
CA PRO A 114 10.25 -49.66 17.70
C PRO A 114 9.05 -48.98 18.42
N THR A 115 8.17 -48.24 17.73
CA THR A 115 6.90 -48.69 17.11
C THR A 115 5.89 -49.36 18.06
N GLU A 116 4.86 -48.62 18.50
CA GLU A 116 3.44 -49.03 18.59
C GLU A 116 2.65 -47.83 19.14
N THR A 117 1.61 -47.36 18.47
CA THR A 117 0.25 -47.83 18.76
C THR A 117 -0.71 -47.36 17.67
N LEU A 118 -1.43 -48.33 17.10
CA LEU A 118 -2.59 -48.15 16.24
C LEU A 118 -3.80 -47.70 17.08
N PRO A 119 -4.70 -46.84 16.57
CA PRO A 119 -6.04 -46.71 17.14
C PRO A 119 -6.97 -47.75 16.50
N THR A 120 -7.64 -48.57 17.32
CA THR A 120 -8.78 -49.40 16.92
C THR A 120 -9.87 -49.28 17.98
N THR A 121 -11.00 -48.74 17.53
CA THR A 121 -12.41 -49.04 17.83
C THR A 121 -12.73 -49.85 19.10
N GLU A 122 -13.53 -49.28 20.00
CA GLU A 122 -14.95 -49.62 20.21
C GLU A 122 -15.69 -48.43 20.85
#